data_AF-A0A3D3QIH2-F1
#
_entry.id   AF-A0A3D3QIH2-F1
#
_cell.length_a   1.000
_cell.length_b   1.000
_cell.length_c   1.000
_cell.angle_alpha   90.00
_cell.angle_beta   90.00
_cell.angle_gamma   90.00
#
_symmetry.space_group_name_H-M   'P 1'
#
loop_
_entity.id
_entity.type
_entity.pdbx_description
1 polymer ?
#
loop_
_entity_poly.entity_id
_entity_poly.type
_entity_poly.pdbx_seq_one_letter_code
_entity_poly.pdbx_strand_id
1 'polypeptide(L)' 'HFMAETAKIANEEKTVLIPDTQAGCSLADAITGADVRLLKERYPGVPVVTYVNTSAEVKAESDICCTS' A
#
# COMPACT_ATOMS: atom_id res chain seq x y z
N HIS A 1 -8.20 -0.93 5.92
CA HIS A 1 -7.02 -1.60 6.49
C HIS A 1 -5.74 -0.81 6.32
N PHE A 2 -5.46 -0.28 5.12
CA PHE A 2 -4.17 0.32 4.76
C PHE A 2 -3.49 1.24 5.80
N MET A 3 -4.24 2.07 6.53
CA MET A 3 -3.65 2.95 7.56
C MET A 3 -3.09 2.14 8.73
N ALA A 4 -3.82 1.12 9.21
CA ALA A 4 -3.36 0.24 10.27
C ALA A 4 -2.15 -0.60 9.83
N GLU A 5 -2.16 -1.08 8.58
CA GLU A 5 -0.99 -1.75 7.97
C GLU A 5 0.23 -0.82 7.95
N THR A 6 0.05 0.43 7.51
CA THR A 6 1.11 1.45 7.48
C THR A 6 1.65 1.72 8.89
N ALA A 7 0.76 1.85 9.88
CA ALA A 7 1.15 2.02 11.28
C ALA A 7 1.97 0.83 11.80
N LYS A 8 1.61 -0.40 11.39
CA LYS A 8 2.33 -1.62 11.76
C LYS A 8 3.70 -1.70 11.08
N ILE A 9 3.79 -1.36 9.79
CA ILE A 9 5.07 -1.27 9.05
C ILE A 9 6.02 -0.29 9.74
N ALA A 10 5.53 0.87 10.17
CA ALA A 10 6.36 1.87 10.86
C ALA A 10 6.67 1.54 12.33
N ASN A 11 6.01 0.55 12.93
CA ASN A 11 6.15 0.19 14.34
C ASN A 11 6.14 -1.34 14.50
N GLU A 12 7.09 -2.03 13.87
CA GLU A 12 7.13 -3.49 13.77
C GLU A 12 7.01 -4.19 15.14
N GLU A 13 7.63 -3.65 16.19
CA GLU A 13 7.61 -4.23 17.53
C GLU A 13 6.35 -3.89 18.35
N LYS A 14 5.50 -2.99 17.88
CA LYS A 14 4.30 -2.58 18.62
C LYS A 14 3.07 -3.36 18.17
N THR A 15 2.16 -3.58 19.11
CA THR A 15 0.81 -4.06 18.78
C THR A 15 -0.01 -2.92 18.20
N VAL A 16 -0.47 -3.08 16.96
CA VAL A 16 -1.40 -2.17 16.30
C VAL A 16 -2.76 -2.84 16.26
N LEU A 17 -3.79 -2.16 16.75
CA LEU A 17 -5.15 -2.68 16.82
C LEU A 17 -6.03 -1.95 15.81
N ILE A 18 -6.85 -2.71 15.08
CA ILE A 18 -7.95 -2.19 14.28
C ILE A 18 -9.26 -2.73 14.88
N PRO A 19 -10.15 -1.88 15.43
CA PRO A 19 -11.35 -2.36 16.12
C PRO A 19 -12.37 -3.05 15.22
N ASP A 20 -12.38 -2.71 13.93
CA ASP A 20 -13.27 -3.29 12.92
C ASP A 20 -12.43 -3.78 11.73
N THR A 21 -12.41 -5.09 11.51
CA THR A 21 -11.71 -5.75 10.40
C THR A 21 -12.42 -5.60 9.05
N GLN A 22 -13.51 -4.83 8.98
CA GLN A 22 -14.14 -4.40 7.74
C GLN A 22 -13.87 -2.93 7.42
N ALA A 23 -13.16 -2.19 8.30
CA ALA A 23 -12.81 -0.79 8.05
C ALA A 23 -11.79 -0.67 6.91
N GLY A 24 -12.31 -0.56 5.68
CA GLY A 24 -11.57 -0.53 4.42
C GLY A 24 -11.57 0.83 3.70
N CYS A 25 -11.03 0.85 2.47
CA CYS A 25 -11.11 1.99 1.57
C CYS A 25 -11.22 1.46 0.14
N SER A 26 -12.35 1.71 -0.52
CA SER A 26 -12.60 1.22 -1.87
C SER A 26 -11.55 1.69 -2.89
N LEU A 27 -10.93 2.84 -2.67
CA LEU A 27 -9.82 3.31 -3.50
C LEU A 27 -8.57 2.42 -3.35
N ALA A 28 -8.28 1.95 -2.13
CA ALA A 28 -7.15 1.07 -1.88
C ALA A 28 -7.34 -0.31 -2.53
N ASP A 29 -8.59 -0.72 -2.74
CA ASP A 29 -8.95 -1.99 -3.37
C ASP A 29 -8.90 -1.93 -4.91
N ALA A 30 -8.66 -0.75 -5.49
CA ALA A 30 -8.67 -0.55 -6.94
C ALA A 30 -7.38 -0.99 -7.65
N ILE A 31 -6.33 -1.35 -6.91
CA ILE A 31 -5.03 -1.78 -7.44
C ILE A 31 -4.39 -2.83 -6.52
N THR A 32 -3.76 -3.83 -7.12
CA THR A 32 -3.04 -4.91 -6.41
C THR A 32 -1.53 -4.81 -6.64
N GLY A 33 -0.73 -5.52 -5.83
CA GLY A 33 0.73 -5.61 -6.09
C GLY A 33 1.03 -6.26 -7.44
N ALA A 34 0.20 -7.20 -7.89
CA ALA A 34 0.33 -7.81 -9.21
C ALA A 34 0.14 -6.79 -10.35
N ASP A 35 -0.82 -5.88 -10.22
CA ASP A 35 -1.03 -4.81 -11.20
C ASP A 35 0.18 -3.88 -11.27
N VAL A 36 0.80 -3.56 -10.13
CA VAL A 36 2.03 -2.73 -10.10
C VAL A 36 3.20 -3.46 -10.78
N ARG A 37 3.36 -4.76 -10.55
CA ARG A 37 4.39 -5.56 -11.22
C ARG A 37 4.21 -5.54 -12.75
N LEU A 38 2.98 -5.68 -13.24
CA LEU A 38 2.67 -5.56 -14.68
C LEU A 38 2.97 -4.15 -15.22
N LEU A 39 2.74 -3.10 -14.43
CA LEU A 39 3.11 -1.73 -14.81
C LEU A 39 4.64 -1.56 -14.90
N LYS A 40 5.40 -2.14 -13.97
CA LYS A 40 6.88 -2.11 -13.98
C LYS A 40 7.46 -2.86 -15.19
N GLU A 41 6.84 -3.98 -15.58
CA GLU A 41 7.19 -4.70 -16.81
C GLU A 41 6.90 -3.87 -18.06
N ARG A 42 5.76 -3.16 -18.10
CA ARG A 42 5.37 -2.32 -19.23
C ARG A 42 6.22 -1.05 -19.35
N TYR A 43 6.67 -0.50 -18.21
CA TYR A 43 7.43 0.75 -18.14
C TYR A 43 8.73 0.55 -17.35
N PRO A 44 9.71 -0.20 -17.91
CA PRO A 44 10.93 -0.53 -17.19
C PRO A 44 11.76 0.72 -16.85
N GLY A 45 12.25 0.79 -15.61
CA GLY A 45 13.10 1.87 -15.12
C GLY A 45 12.35 3.15 -14.69
N VAL A 46 11.02 3.16 -14.75
CA VAL A 46 10.20 4.28 -14.26
C VAL A 46 9.88 4.09 -12.77
N PRO A 47 10.15 5.07 -11.89
CA PRO A 47 9.79 4.98 -10.48
C PRO A 47 8.28 4.93 -10.26
N VAL A 48 7.85 4.09 -9.32
CA VAL A 48 6.47 3.92 -8.88
C VAL A 48 6.23 4.75 -7.61
N VAL A 49 5.37 5.76 -7.75
CA VAL A 49 4.86 6.56 -6.63
C VAL A 49 3.43 6.11 -6.33
N THR A 50 3.16 5.73 -5.08
CA THR A 50 1.80 5.35 -4.66
C THR A 50 1.26 6.23 -3.56
N TYR A 51 -0.02 6.62 -3.68
CA TYR A 51 -0.74 7.26 -2.60
C TYR A 51 -0.89 6.30 -1.40
N VAL A 52 -0.86 6.84 -0.17
CA VAL A 52 -0.91 6.02 1.05
C VAL A 52 -2.18 5.16 1.16
N ASN A 53 -3.28 5.55 0.50
CA ASN A 53 -4.52 4.78 0.39
C ASN A 53 -4.38 3.57 -0.58
N THR A 54 -3.48 2.65 -0.25
CA THR A 54 -3.14 1.42 -1.01
C THR A 54 -2.78 0.30 -0.04
N SER A 55 -2.88 -0.97 -0.44
CA SER A 55 -2.51 -2.09 0.45
C SER A 55 -1.00 -2.13 0.76
N ALA A 56 -0.60 -2.82 1.83
CA ALA A 56 0.81 -3.12 2.08
C ALA A 56 1.49 -3.86 0.92
N GLU A 57 0.78 -4.74 0.20
CA GLU A 57 1.31 -5.43 -0.98
C GLU A 57 1.67 -4.44 -2.09
N VAL A 58 0.80 -3.46 -2.37
CA VAL A 58 1.08 -2.40 -3.35
C VAL A 58 2.29 -1.59 -2.92
N LYS A 59 2.38 -1.21 -1.63
CA LYS A 59 3.53 -0.46 -1.09
C LYS A 59 4.85 -1.20 -1.23
N ALA A 60 4.86 -2.53 -1.14
CA ALA A 60 6.06 -3.34 -1.31
C ALA A 60 6.63 -3.27 -2.74
N GLU A 61 5.81 -2.91 -3.73
CA GLU A 61 6.22 -2.76 -5.13
C GLU A 61 6.58 -1.32 -5.51
N SER A 62 6.29 -0.36 -4.64
CA SER A 62 6.49 1.07 -4.84
C SER A 62 7.90 1.51 -4.44
N ASP A 63 8.42 2.51 -5.15
CA ASP A 63 9.67 3.17 -4.77
C ASP A 63 9.45 4.19 -3.64
N ILE A 64 8.29 4.86 -3.63
CA ILE A 64 7.94 5.82 -2.58
C ILE A 64 6.43 5.96 -2.39
N CYS A 65 6.02 6.16 -1.14
CA CYS A 65 4.64 6.53 -0.79
C CYS A 65 4.48 8.04 -0.64
N CYS A 66 3.32 8.58 -1.04
CA CYS A 66 2.97 9.99 -0.84
C CYS A 66 1.59 10.16 -0.20
N THR A 67 1.29 11.39 0.24
CA THR A 67 -0.03 11.82 0.67
C THR A 67 -0.41 13.15 -0.01
N SER A 68 -1.70 13.53 0.01
CA SER A 68 -2.22 14.84 -0.44
C SER A 68 -1.68 16.00 0.39
#